data_AF-A0A8H6S5Q9-F1
#
_entry.id   AF-A0A8H6S5Q9-F1
#
_cell.length_a   1.000
_cell.length_b   1.000
_cell.length_c   1.000
_cell.angle_alpha   90.00
_cell.angle_beta   90.00
_cell.angle_gamma   90.00
#
_symmetry.space_group_name_H-M   'P 1'
#
loop_
_entity.id
_entity.type
_entity.pdbx_description
1 polymer ?
#
loop_
_entity_poly.entity_id
_entity_poly.type
_entity_poly.pdbx_seq_one_letter_code
_entity_poly.pdbx_strand_id
1 'polypeptide(L)'
;MLKNLFLVAAFVASVSAVSVTYPYSGVNYTTDGQNKVSWSSVSTDPKNFTITLSNGNPSDDQQLDALVDTGLGTIEVNPPSEGWPASGAGPYTINIVASAENTNSILAQSPKFFFQAPKTSSTSAPVQTAAVQTAPTTQPTDDTTSTDNTTTTVPPASGGERRVGARCQHGPPYRASPPLRRFGLDLPPLHTTTALRILFETELFSTTDRVPNLPLAIMPPNSYAHLLPPSWKPQVTVWLEEDTPSFDYGGYVVGEAEREAYLFGKGKVPAVLAGSPFFTEVFEQLGCRVVWHIEEGETFEPVKHVATVTGKARHLLLGERVALNLLARCSGIATKSKHIKDLARGYGFKGIVAGTRKTTPGFRLVEKYGMLVGGIDSHRHDLSSMIMLKDNHIWSSGSITAAIQQARAVGGFSLLLDVEVQSEAEADEAIDAGADVIMLDNLEGEELVGVARRLKERWGGKRKFLLETSGNITEANLQERAANELDILSTSTVHQSVQHIDFSLKIQKPTA
;
A
#
# COMPACT_ATOMS: atom_id res chain seq x y z
N MET A 1 13.82 -30.59 -48.17
CA MET A 1 12.41 -31.03 -48.03
C MET A 1 11.77 -30.29 -46.87
N LEU A 2 10.44 -30.21 -46.82
CA LEU A 2 9.51 -29.83 -45.71
C LEU A 2 10.09 -28.99 -44.53
N LYS A 3 9.63 -27.77 -44.19
CA LYS A 3 8.27 -27.19 -44.02
C LYS A 3 7.37 -27.95 -43.03
N ASN A 4 6.79 -27.17 -42.10
CA ASN A 4 5.82 -27.52 -41.04
C ASN A 4 6.49 -28.30 -39.88
N LEU A 5 6.22 -27.99 -38.59
CA LEU A 5 4.90 -27.91 -37.97
C LEU A 5 4.75 -26.79 -36.91
N PHE A 6 3.60 -26.10 -36.96
CA PHE A 6 2.88 -25.31 -35.95
C PHE A 6 3.56 -24.83 -34.63
N LEU A 7 3.63 -23.50 -34.51
CA LEU A 7 2.79 -22.71 -33.58
C LEU A 7 2.33 -23.41 -32.28
N VAL A 8 2.92 -23.03 -31.14
CA VAL A 8 2.31 -23.17 -29.81
C VAL A 8 2.27 -21.78 -29.16
N ALA A 9 1.08 -21.19 -29.10
CA ALA A 9 0.82 -19.91 -28.46
C ALA A 9 -0.46 -20.04 -27.62
N ALA A 10 -0.39 -19.63 -26.35
CA ALA A 10 -1.40 -19.84 -25.29
C ALA A 10 -1.71 -21.35 -25.02
N PHE A 11 -1.89 -21.81 -23.78
CA PHE A 11 -2.20 -21.11 -22.53
C PHE A 11 -1.18 -21.44 -21.43
N VAL A 12 -0.55 -20.41 -20.85
CA VAL A 12 -0.24 -20.46 -19.41
C VAL A 12 -1.50 -20.01 -18.72
N ALA A 13 -2.24 -20.94 -18.11
CA ALA A 13 -3.40 -20.60 -17.30
C ALA A 13 -2.90 -19.76 -16.11
N SER A 14 -3.25 -18.48 -16.10
CA SER A 14 -2.90 -17.56 -15.01
C SER A 14 -3.70 -17.95 -13.76
N VAL A 15 -3.11 -18.79 -12.91
CA VAL A 15 -3.59 -19.02 -11.55
C VAL A 15 -3.36 -17.72 -10.77
N SER A 16 -4.30 -16.79 -10.92
CA SER A 16 -4.41 -15.64 -10.05
C SER A 16 -4.67 -16.17 -8.65
N ALA A 17 -3.92 -15.71 -7.65
CA ALA A 17 -4.16 -16.08 -6.26
C ALA A 17 -5.49 -15.45 -5.78
N VAL A 18 -6.58 -16.15 -6.02
CA VAL A 18 -7.93 -15.76 -5.59
C VAL A 18 -8.00 -15.95 -4.08
N SER A 19 -8.24 -14.87 -3.35
CA SER A 19 -8.51 -14.93 -1.90
C SER A 19 -10.00 -14.81 -1.63
N VAL A 20 -10.57 -15.77 -0.90
CA VAL A 20 -11.95 -15.71 -0.39
C VAL A 20 -11.89 -15.14 1.01
N THR A 21 -12.39 -13.93 1.20
CA THR A 21 -12.41 -13.26 2.51
C THR A 21 -13.70 -13.56 3.26
N TYR A 22 -13.63 -13.48 4.60
CA TYR A 22 -14.82 -13.46 5.45
C TYR A 22 -15.80 -12.35 5.02
N PRO A 23 -17.11 -12.50 5.29
CA PRO A 23 -18.11 -11.48 5.03
C PRO A 23 -17.67 -10.11 5.54
N TYR A 24 -17.72 -9.14 4.63
CA TYR A 24 -17.36 -7.76 4.87
C TYR A 24 -18.09 -7.22 6.11
N SER A 25 -17.35 -6.61 7.04
CA SER A 25 -17.77 -6.15 8.39
C SER A 25 -17.77 -7.15 9.57
N GLY A 26 -17.29 -8.39 9.41
CA GLY A 26 -16.94 -9.25 10.56
C GLY A 26 -18.13 -9.82 11.34
N VAL A 27 -19.30 -9.89 10.71
CA VAL A 27 -20.43 -10.70 11.17
C VAL A 27 -20.17 -12.14 10.73
N ASN A 28 -20.34 -13.15 11.59
CA ASN A 28 -20.23 -14.55 11.17
C ASN A 28 -21.38 -14.92 10.22
N TYR A 29 -21.18 -15.95 9.39
CA TYR A 29 -22.24 -16.49 8.54
C TYR A 29 -23.46 -16.86 9.39
N THR A 30 -24.62 -16.31 9.01
CA THR A 30 -25.88 -16.55 9.72
C THR A 30 -26.58 -17.79 9.17
N THR A 31 -27.30 -18.52 10.03
CA THR A 31 -28.10 -19.69 9.63
C THR A 31 -29.33 -19.33 8.79
N ASP A 32 -29.70 -18.05 8.75
CA ASP A 32 -30.84 -17.50 8.04
C ASP A 32 -30.41 -16.38 7.07
N GLY A 33 -31.12 -16.25 5.95
CA GLY A 33 -30.87 -15.21 4.94
C GLY A 33 -29.73 -15.50 3.96
N GLN A 34 -29.42 -14.50 3.14
CA GLN A 34 -28.30 -14.52 2.19
C GLN A 34 -27.01 -14.08 2.90
N ASN A 35 -25.90 -14.74 2.62
CA ASN A 35 -24.58 -14.35 3.13
C ASN A 35 -23.74 -13.74 1.99
N LYS A 36 -22.88 -12.77 2.30
CA LYS A 36 -22.02 -12.11 1.28
C LYS A 36 -20.59 -12.65 1.31
N VAL A 37 -20.03 -12.93 0.15
CA VAL A 37 -18.64 -13.35 -0.05
C VAL A 37 -17.90 -12.29 -0.85
N SER A 38 -16.73 -11.88 -0.36
CA SER A 38 -15.89 -10.86 -0.98
C SER A 38 -14.52 -11.43 -1.34
N TRP A 39 -13.94 -10.94 -2.42
CA TRP A 39 -12.64 -11.41 -2.92
C TRP A 39 -11.78 -10.28 -3.48
N SER A 40 -10.49 -10.56 -3.65
CA SER A 40 -9.54 -9.64 -4.30
C SER A 40 -9.63 -9.63 -5.82
N SER A 41 -9.97 -10.77 -6.43
CA SER A 41 -10.03 -10.97 -7.88
C SER A 41 -10.62 -12.35 -8.20
N VAL A 42 -11.49 -12.45 -9.21
CA VAL A 42 -12.01 -13.71 -9.78
C VAL A 42 -12.17 -13.53 -11.30
N SER A 43 -11.99 -14.61 -12.08
CA SER A 43 -12.27 -14.60 -13.52
C SER A 43 -13.77 -14.44 -13.77
N THR A 44 -14.17 -13.41 -14.53
CA THR A 44 -15.55 -12.91 -14.56
C THR A 44 -16.56 -13.75 -15.37
N ASP A 45 -16.23 -14.99 -15.74
CA ASP A 45 -17.16 -15.92 -16.38
C ASP A 45 -17.55 -17.06 -15.39
N PRO A 46 -18.74 -16.97 -14.75
CA PRO A 46 -19.22 -17.97 -13.78
C PRO A 46 -19.55 -19.34 -14.38
N LYS A 47 -19.36 -19.54 -15.69
CA LYS A 47 -19.46 -20.87 -16.33
C LYS A 47 -18.23 -21.76 -16.07
N ASN A 48 -17.12 -21.18 -15.61
CA ASN A 48 -15.82 -21.87 -15.49
C ASN A 48 -15.40 -22.14 -14.04
N PHE A 49 -16.30 -21.96 -13.07
CA PHE A 49 -16.07 -22.34 -11.67
C PHE A 49 -17.38 -22.70 -10.98
N THR A 50 -17.28 -23.36 -9.83
CA THR A 50 -18.39 -23.65 -8.92
C THR A 50 -17.99 -23.24 -7.51
N ILE A 51 -18.94 -22.80 -6.69
CA ILE A 51 -18.71 -22.48 -5.28
C ILE A 51 -19.27 -23.61 -4.42
N THR A 52 -18.46 -24.18 -3.52
CA THR A 52 -18.92 -25.20 -2.56
C THR A 52 -18.65 -24.77 -1.11
N LEU A 53 -19.52 -25.23 -0.22
CA LEU A 53 -19.36 -25.19 1.23
C LEU A 53 -18.89 -26.57 1.68
N SER A 54 -17.73 -26.64 2.33
CA SER A 54 -17.12 -27.91 2.76
C SER A 54 -16.81 -27.89 4.26
N ASN A 55 -16.98 -29.04 4.93
CA ASN A 55 -16.49 -29.29 6.29
C ASN A 55 -15.16 -30.07 6.33
N GLY A 56 -14.60 -30.42 5.15
CA GLY A 56 -13.44 -31.30 5.00
C GLY A 56 -13.76 -32.77 4.68
N ASN A 57 -15.04 -33.16 4.58
CA ASN A 57 -15.50 -34.45 4.08
C ASN A 57 -16.20 -34.24 2.71
N PRO A 58 -15.61 -34.70 1.58
CA PRO A 58 -16.17 -34.47 0.24
C PRO A 58 -17.55 -35.07 -0.05
N SER A 59 -18.11 -35.90 0.84
CA SER A 59 -19.50 -36.37 0.73
C SER A 59 -20.53 -35.37 1.29
N ASP A 60 -20.07 -34.37 2.03
CA ASP A 60 -20.90 -33.33 2.68
C ASP A 60 -20.73 -31.95 2.00
N ASP A 61 -20.00 -31.90 0.88
CA ASP A 61 -19.73 -30.68 0.10
C ASP A 61 -21.02 -30.19 -0.59
N GLN A 62 -21.58 -29.06 -0.14
CA GLN A 62 -22.81 -28.48 -0.68
C GLN A 62 -22.49 -27.39 -1.71
N GLN A 63 -23.07 -27.47 -2.91
CA GLN A 63 -22.97 -26.40 -3.91
C GLN A 63 -23.80 -25.18 -3.51
N LEU A 64 -23.23 -23.98 -3.63
CA LEU A 64 -23.90 -22.71 -3.33
C LEU A 64 -24.36 -22.00 -4.62
N ASP A 65 -25.62 -21.56 -4.63
CA ASP A 65 -26.15 -20.66 -5.66
C ASP A 65 -25.59 -19.24 -5.48
N ALA A 66 -25.21 -18.59 -6.57
CA ALA A 66 -24.34 -17.42 -6.54
C ALA A 66 -24.80 -16.27 -7.46
N LEU A 67 -24.89 -15.06 -6.91
CA LEU A 67 -25.28 -13.84 -7.62
C LEU A 67 -24.10 -12.86 -7.70
N VAL A 68 -23.72 -12.45 -8.91
CA VAL A 68 -22.50 -11.64 -9.18
C VAL A 68 -22.80 -10.14 -9.17
N ASP A 69 -22.20 -9.39 -8.25
CA ASP A 69 -22.12 -7.93 -8.35
C ASP A 69 -20.86 -7.55 -9.16
N THR A 70 -21.09 -7.21 -10.44
CA THR A 70 -20.05 -6.79 -11.37
C THR A 70 -19.49 -5.39 -11.09
N GLY A 71 -20.11 -4.60 -10.21
CA GLY A 71 -19.66 -3.26 -9.83
C GLY A 71 -18.67 -3.24 -8.68
N LEU A 72 -18.70 -4.25 -7.79
CA LEU A 72 -17.93 -4.25 -6.54
C LEU A 72 -16.97 -5.42 -6.34
N GLY A 73 -16.99 -6.44 -7.20
CA GLY A 73 -16.11 -7.61 -7.06
C GLY A 73 -16.52 -8.52 -5.90
N THR A 74 -17.83 -8.74 -5.75
CA THR A 74 -18.41 -9.57 -4.69
C THR A 74 -19.47 -10.50 -5.26
N ILE A 75 -19.64 -11.67 -4.62
CA ILE A 75 -20.80 -12.54 -4.85
C ILE A 75 -21.67 -12.58 -3.60
N GLU A 76 -22.98 -12.53 -3.79
CA GLU A 76 -23.94 -12.95 -2.77
C GLU A 76 -24.17 -14.45 -2.94
N VAL A 77 -23.93 -15.22 -1.88
CA VAL A 77 -24.23 -16.65 -1.84
C VAL A 77 -25.58 -16.87 -1.18
N ASN A 78 -26.46 -17.55 -1.91
CA ASN A 78 -27.69 -18.07 -1.37
C ASN A 78 -27.38 -19.33 -0.53
N PRO A 79 -28.25 -19.70 0.44
CA PRO A 79 -28.17 -21.02 1.04
C PRO A 79 -28.22 -22.13 -0.02
N PRO A 80 -27.58 -23.29 0.22
CA PRO A 80 -27.82 -24.47 -0.59
C PRO A 80 -29.27 -24.94 -0.44
N SER A 81 -29.72 -25.84 -1.32
CA SER A 81 -31.12 -26.33 -1.38
C SER A 81 -31.63 -26.96 -0.08
N GLU A 82 -30.75 -27.45 0.78
CA GLU A 82 -31.05 -28.03 2.09
C GLU A 82 -31.04 -27.00 3.24
N GLY A 83 -30.71 -25.74 2.96
CA GLY A 83 -30.51 -24.67 3.94
C GLY A 83 -29.07 -24.59 4.48
N TRP A 84 -28.76 -23.52 5.22
CA TRP A 84 -27.45 -23.39 5.88
C TRP A 84 -27.29 -24.42 7.01
N PRO A 85 -26.07 -24.93 7.26
CA PRO A 85 -25.78 -25.78 8.41
C PRO A 85 -26.18 -25.15 9.75
N ALA A 86 -26.55 -25.99 10.72
CA ALA A 86 -26.97 -25.56 12.05
C ALA A 86 -25.87 -24.76 12.78
N SER A 87 -26.27 -23.78 13.60
CA SER A 87 -25.36 -22.94 14.37
C SER A 87 -24.45 -23.80 15.27
N GLY A 88 -23.13 -23.59 15.18
CA GLY A 88 -22.14 -24.37 15.92
C GLY A 88 -21.84 -25.77 15.35
N ALA A 89 -22.40 -26.15 14.19
CA ALA A 89 -21.81 -27.20 13.36
C ALA A 89 -20.36 -26.82 12.98
N GLY A 90 -19.55 -27.83 12.61
CA GLY A 90 -18.08 -27.76 12.59
C GLY A 90 -17.43 -26.69 11.70
N PRO A 91 -16.09 -26.59 11.69
CA PRO A 91 -15.39 -25.55 10.94
C PRO A 91 -15.51 -25.74 9.42
N TYR A 92 -16.35 -24.93 8.77
CA TYR A 92 -16.56 -24.92 7.33
C TYR A 92 -15.56 -24.01 6.59
N THR A 93 -15.33 -24.28 5.30
CA THR A 93 -14.71 -23.35 4.34
C THR A 93 -15.60 -23.18 3.12
N ILE A 94 -15.55 -22.01 2.50
CA ILE A 94 -16.07 -21.79 1.16
C ILE A 94 -14.92 -21.96 0.17
N ASN A 95 -15.11 -22.87 -0.78
CA ASN A 95 -14.17 -23.19 -1.85
C ASN A 95 -14.69 -22.65 -3.18
N ILE A 96 -13.78 -22.18 -4.04
CA ILE A 96 -14.04 -22.00 -5.47
C ILE A 96 -13.29 -23.13 -6.18
N VAL A 97 -14.00 -23.96 -6.93
CA VAL A 97 -13.44 -25.12 -7.65
C VAL A 97 -13.63 -24.98 -9.16
N ALA A 98 -12.73 -25.57 -9.95
CA ALA A 98 -12.79 -25.49 -11.42
C ALA A 98 -13.90 -26.36 -12.05
N SER A 99 -14.41 -27.36 -11.32
CA SER A 99 -15.58 -28.16 -11.70
C SER A 99 -16.26 -28.72 -10.45
N ALA A 100 -17.60 -28.72 -10.45
CA ALA A 100 -18.43 -29.37 -9.44
C ALA A 100 -18.11 -30.87 -9.27
N GLU A 101 -17.63 -31.54 -10.33
CA GLU A 101 -17.33 -32.98 -10.32
C GLU A 101 -15.94 -33.32 -9.74
N ASN A 102 -15.11 -32.33 -9.37
CA ASN A 102 -13.75 -32.57 -8.88
C ASN A 102 -13.30 -31.57 -7.80
N THR A 103 -13.57 -31.90 -6.54
CA THR A 103 -13.18 -31.11 -5.37
C THR A 103 -11.66 -30.99 -5.14
N ASN A 104 -10.82 -31.77 -5.83
CA ASN A 104 -9.37 -31.56 -5.82
C ASN A 104 -8.91 -30.36 -6.67
N SER A 105 -9.83 -29.67 -7.36
CA SER A 105 -9.55 -28.52 -8.23
C SER A 105 -9.79 -27.16 -7.55
N ILE A 106 -9.42 -27.03 -6.26
CA ILE A 106 -9.56 -25.80 -5.48
C ILE A 106 -8.72 -24.67 -6.09
N LEU A 107 -9.41 -23.65 -6.62
CA LEU A 107 -8.84 -22.40 -7.14
C LEU A 107 -8.71 -21.34 -6.03
N ALA A 108 -9.59 -21.41 -5.02
CA ALA A 108 -9.62 -20.51 -3.88
C ALA A 108 -10.28 -21.18 -2.67
N GLN A 109 -9.88 -20.78 -1.45
CA GLN A 109 -10.48 -21.26 -0.20
C GLN A 109 -10.56 -20.14 0.84
N SER A 110 -11.66 -20.07 1.59
CA SER A 110 -11.79 -19.20 2.76
C SER A 110 -11.08 -19.81 3.99
N PRO A 111 -10.67 -18.99 4.97
CA PRO A 111 -10.34 -19.53 6.29
C PRO A 111 -11.55 -20.24 6.93
N LYS A 112 -11.29 -21.07 7.93
CA LYS A 112 -12.30 -21.92 8.60
C LYS A 112 -13.22 -21.12 9.52
N PHE A 113 -14.53 -21.22 9.31
CA PHE A 113 -15.57 -20.46 10.03
C PHE A 113 -16.68 -21.36 10.61
N PHE A 114 -17.53 -20.78 11.45
CA PHE A 114 -18.70 -21.44 12.06
C PHE A 114 -19.97 -20.63 11.78
N PHE A 115 -21.09 -21.32 11.57
CA PHE A 115 -22.40 -20.66 11.46
C PHE A 115 -22.91 -20.20 12.84
N GLN A 116 -23.56 -19.04 12.87
CA GLN A 116 -24.19 -18.48 14.07
C GLN A 116 -25.70 -18.31 13.87
N ALA A 117 -26.47 -18.63 14.90
CA ALA A 117 -27.89 -18.35 14.96
C ALA A 117 -28.16 -16.83 14.91
N PRO A 118 -29.29 -16.39 14.32
CA PRO A 118 -29.64 -14.99 14.24
C PRO A 118 -29.69 -14.32 15.62
N LYS A 119 -29.23 -13.07 15.68
CA LYS A 119 -29.39 -12.21 16.86
C LYS A 119 -30.85 -11.78 16.99
N THR A 120 -31.69 -12.65 17.55
CA THR A 120 -33.06 -12.31 17.94
C THR A 120 -33.05 -11.10 18.89
N SER A 121 -33.72 -10.02 18.50
CA SER A 121 -33.78 -8.75 19.23
C SER A 121 -34.72 -8.83 20.45
N SER A 122 -34.27 -9.52 21.50
CA SER A 122 -35.02 -9.75 22.75
C SER A 122 -35.26 -8.48 23.56
N THR A 123 -36.22 -7.66 23.11
CA THR A 123 -36.68 -6.48 23.83
C THR A 123 -37.87 -6.84 24.72
N SER A 124 -37.59 -7.28 25.96
CA SER A 124 -38.63 -7.59 26.94
C SER A 124 -38.22 -7.17 28.36
N ALA A 125 -38.60 -5.95 28.74
CA ALA A 125 -38.82 -5.55 30.13
C ALA A 125 -40.35 -5.51 30.39
N PRO A 126 -40.83 -5.80 31.59
CA PRO A 126 -42.23 -6.18 31.79
C PRO A 126 -43.20 -5.01 31.76
N VAL A 127 -44.29 -5.16 31.00
CA VAL A 127 -45.51 -4.35 31.11
C VAL A 127 -46.58 -5.17 31.83
N GLN A 128 -47.33 -4.53 32.73
CA GLN A 128 -48.29 -5.20 33.61
C GLN A 128 -49.58 -5.60 32.89
N THR A 129 -50.28 -6.56 33.48
CA THR A 129 -51.54 -7.13 32.99
C THR A 129 -52.68 -6.12 32.92
N ALA A 130 -53.35 -6.06 31.76
CA ALA A 130 -54.76 -5.73 31.65
C ALA A 130 -55.39 -6.69 30.63
N ALA A 131 -56.52 -7.31 30.98
CA ALA A 131 -57.23 -8.26 30.12
C ALA A 131 -58.52 -7.64 29.58
N VAL A 132 -59.00 -8.12 28.42
CA VAL A 132 -60.43 -8.26 28.08
C VAL A 132 -60.56 -9.13 26.81
N GLN A 133 -61.67 -9.84 26.69
CA GLN A 133 -62.04 -10.72 25.55
C GLN A 133 -62.78 -9.86 24.47
N THR A 134 -63.21 -10.27 23.27
CA THR A 134 -63.77 -11.53 22.73
C THR A 134 -63.82 -11.53 21.19
N ALA A 135 -63.84 -12.74 20.59
CA ALA A 135 -64.62 -13.14 19.39
C ALA A 135 -64.20 -12.67 17.96
N PRO A 136 -64.63 -13.37 16.88
CA PRO A 136 -63.93 -13.42 15.58
C PRO A 136 -64.83 -13.19 14.33
N THR A 137 -64.47 -13.84 13.20
CA THR A 137 -65.14 -13.89 11.86
C THR A 137 -65.01 -12.61 10.99
N THR A 138 -64.88 -12.67 9.65
CA THR A 138 -65.13 -13.78 8.67
C THR A 138 -64.16 -13.73 7.46
N GLN A 139 -63.93 -14.89 6.82
CA GLN A 139 -63.45 -15.09 5.43
C GLN A 139 -64.61 -14.86 4.41
N PRO A 140 -64.46 -15.03 3.07
CA PRO A 140 -63.29 -15.33 2.22
C PRO A 140 -63.01 -14.15 1.23
N THR A 141 -62.58 -14.21 -0.05
CA THR A 141 -62.46 -15.28 -1.08
C THR A 141 -61.47 -14.93 -2.21
N ASP A 142 -61.15 -15.98 -2.97
CA ASP A 142 -60.33 -16.15 -4.18
C ASP A 142 -61.07 -15.67 -5.48
N ASP A 143 -60.60 -15.81 -6.74
CA ASP A 143 -59.41 -16.53 -7.28
C ASP A 143 -58.98 -16.05 -8.70
N THR A 144 -57.72 -16.35 -9.09
CA THR A 144 -57.08 -16.35 -10.45
C THR A 144 -57.48 -15.25 -11.48
N THR A 145 -57.19 -15.20 -12.79
CA THR A 145 -56.44 -15.95 -13.85
C THR A 145 -56.27 -14.92 -15.01
N SER A 146 -55.33 -14.94 -15.97
CA SER A 146 -54.03 -15.58 -16.24
C SER A 146 -53.51 -15.04 -17.60
N THR A 147 -52.31 -15.43 -18.08
CA THR A 147 -51.90 -15.48 -19.53
C THR A 147 -51.89 -14.16 -20.37
N ASP A 148 -51.05 -13.94 -21.39
CA ASP A 148 -49.75 -14.51 -21.76
C ASP A 148 -49.01 -13.62 -22.81
N ASN A 149 -47.69 -13.82 -22.94
CA ASN A 149 -46.80 -13.70 -24.12
C ASN A 149 -46.72 -12.49 -25.12
N THR A 150 -45.46 -12.24 -25.51
CA THR A 150 -44.91 -11.80 -26.83
C THR A 150 -45.00 -10.34 -27.38
N THR A 151 -43.80 -9.72 -27.54
CA THR A 151 -43.14 -9.22 -28.79
C THR A 151 -44.01 -8.65 -29.96
N THR A 152 -43.64 -7.59 -30.73
CA THR A 152 -42.33 -7.27 -31.35
C THR A 152 -42.25 -5.82 -31.96
N THR A 153 -41.06 -5.18 -31.92
CA THR A 153 -40.45 -4.15 -32.84
C THR A 153 -41.25 -3.05 -33.59
N VAL A 154 -40.94 -1.75 -33.31
CA VAL A 154 -40.11 -0.79 -34.12
C VAL A 154 -40.33 -0.67 -35.66
N PRO A 155 -40.26 0.51 -36.37
CA PRO A 155 -40.53 1.96 -36.11
C PRO A 155 -41.40 2.58 -37.28
N PRO A 156 -41.18 3.76 -37.96
CA PRO A 156 -40.56 5.08 -37.66
C PRO A 156 -41.31 6.38 -38.14
N ALA A 157 -40.79 7.54 -37.72
CA ALA A 157 -40.63 8.82 -38.48
C ALA A 157 -41.80 9.78 -38.83
N SER A 158 -41.41 11.08 -38.93
CA SER A 158 -42.17 12.28 -39.34
C SER A 158 -43.31 12.75 -38.40
N GLY A 159 -43.63 14.03 -38.28
CA GLY A 159 -42.99 15.24 -38.80
C GLY A 159 -43.99 16.41 -38.95
N GLY A 160 -43.71 17.58 -38.37
CA GLY A 160 -44.58 18.75 -38.55
C GLY A 160 -44.30 19.93 -37.61
N GLU A 161 -43.94 21.08 -38.19
CA GLU A 161 -43.81 22.34 -37.45
C GLU A 161 -45.18 23.01 -37.21
N ARG A 162 -45.28 23.82 -36.14
CA ARG A 162 -46.12 25.03 -36.19
C ARG A 162 -45.65 26.10 -35.21
N ARG A 163 -45.28 27.28 -35.72
CA ARG A 163 -44.94 28.48 -34.93
C ARG A 163 -46.13 29.44 -34.84
N VAL A 164 -46.49 29.84 -33.62
CA VAL A 164 -47.14 31.12 -33.27
C VAL A 164 -46.62 31.51 -31.87
N GLY A 165 -46.31 32.76 -31.53
CA GLY A 165 -46.34 33.97 -32.34
C GLY A 165 -46.80 35.22 -31.55
N ALA A 166 -46.15 35.53 -30.43
CA ALA A 166 -46.41 36.74 -29.62
C ALA A 166 -45.08 37.44 -29.25
N ARG A 167 -45.10 38.76 -29.03
CA ARG A 167 -43.91 39.62 -28.96
C ARG A 167 -44.16 40.85 -28.06
N CYS A 168 -43.07 41.50 -27.62
CA CYS A 168 -42.99 42.82 -26.96
C CYS A 168 -43.34 42.86 -25.44
N GLN A 169 -42.72 43.70 -24.59
CA GLN A 169 -41.56 44.60 -24.75
C GLN A 169 -40.90 44.96 -23.37
N HIS A 170 -39.92 45.88 -23.39
CA HIS A 170 -39.14 46.47 -22.26
C HIS A 170 -39.96 46.93 -21.03
N GLY A 171 -39.41 47.20 -19.82
CA GLY A 171 -38.01 47.52 -19.44
C GLY A 171 -37.76 47.65 -17.90
N PRO A 172 -36.71 48.39 -17.46
CA PRO A 172 -36.07 48.29 -16.11
C PRO A 172 -36.28 49.56 -15.20
N PRO A 173 -35.52 49.82 -14.09
CA PRO A 173 -35.02 49.01 -12.95
C PRO A 173 -35.28 49.67 -11.54
N TYR A 174 -34.64 49.14 -10.48
CA TYR A 174 -34.23 49.82 -9.21
C TYR A 174 -35.26 50.26 -8.13
N ARG A 175 -35.12 49.72 -6.91
CA ARG A 175 -35.04 50.48 -5.62
C ARG A 175 -34.52 49.61 -4.46
N ALA A 176 -34.22 50.21 -3.31
CA ALA A 176 -33.46 49.59 -2.19
C ALA A 176 -33.89 50.12 -0.79
N SER A 177 -33.23 49.64 0.28
CA SER A 177 -33.34 50.06 1.71
C SER A 177 -34.55 49.49 2.47
N PRO A 178 -34.56 49.41 3.84
CA PRO A 178 -33.67 50.06 4.83
C PRO A 178 -32.93 49.09 5.83
N PRO A 179 -32.10 49.61 6.76
CA PRO A 179 -31.10 48.80 7.49
C PRO A 179 -31.30 48.66 9.03
N LEU A 180 -30.41 47.85 9.63
CA LEU A 180 -29.90 47.89 11.02
C LEU A 180 -30.88 47.88 12.21
N ARG A 181 -30.72 46.86 13.07
CA ARG A 181 -30.70 47.04 14.53
C ARG A 181 -29.50 46.33 15.14
N ARG A 182 -28.72 47.05 15.95
CA ARG A 182 -27.81 46.47 16.95
C ARG A 182 -28.65 46.08 18.17
N PHE A 183 -28.31 44.96 18.80
CA PHE A 183 -28.48 44.81 20.25
C PHE A 183 -27.10 44.85 20.87
N GLY A 184 -26.79 45.94 21.58
CA GLY A 184 -25.67 45.99 22.52
C GLY A 184 -26.18 45.56 23.89
N LEU A 185 -25.35 44.85 24.64
CA LEU A 185 -25.46 44.74 26.09
C LEU A 185 -24.15 45.29 26.66
N ASP A 186 -24.20 46.52 27.14
CA ASP A 186 -23.06 47.16 27.78
C ASP A 186 -22.82 46.54 29.16
N LEU A 187 -21.60 46.02 29.38
CA LEU A 187 -21.14 45.58 30.70
C LEU A 187 -20.36 46.73 31.36
N PRO A 188 -20.83 47.31 32.49
CA PRO A 188 -20.08 48.32 33.21
C PRO A 188 -18.90 47.70 33.97
N PRO A 189 -17.75 48.37 34.06
CA PRO A 189 -16.55 47.83 34.71
C PRO A 189 -16.52 48.14 36.22
N LEU A 190 -15.88 47.27 36.99
CA LEU A 190 -15.17 47.65 38.22
C LEU A 190 -14.13 46.60 38.63
N HIS A 191 -13.01 47.05 39.17
CA HIS A 191 -11.93 46.19 39.66
C HIS A 191 -12.26 45.65 41.06
N THR A 192 -11.94 44.38 41.34
CA THR A 192 -10.95 44.10 42.42
C THR A 192 -10.36 42.69 42.38
N THR A 193 -9.06 42.68 42.63
CA THR A 193 -8.13 41.59 42.92
C THR A 193 -8.68 40.37 43.66
N THR A 194 -8.47 39.17 43.12
CA THR A 194 -7.99 37.99 43.87
C THR A 194 -7.20 37.10 42.92
N ALA A 195 -5.86 37.18 42.99
CA ALA A 195 -4.96 36.29 42.25
C ALA A 195 -4.42 35.24 43.21
N LEU A 196 -4.66 33.95 42.92
CA LEU A 196 -4.21 32.85 43.76
C LEU A 196 -2.70 32.61 43.58
N ARG A 197 -1.87 33.36 44.31
CA ARG A 197 -0.44 33.05 44.47
C ARG A 197 -0.30 31.73 45.22
N ILE A 198 0.17 30.69 44.53
CA ILE A 198 0.94 29.62 45.17
C ILE A 198 2.40 30.06 45.16
N LEU A 199 3.06 29.95 46.31
CA LEU A 199 4.36 30.59 46.57
C LEU A 199 5.51 29.78 45.98
N PHE A 200 6.44 30.48 45.31
CA PHE A 200 7.84 30.08 45.27
C PHE A 200 8.48 30.59 46.57
N GLU A 201 8.80 29.68 47.50
CA GLU A 201 9.69 29.98 48.62
C GLU A 201 11.06 29.40 48.35
N THR A 202 12.06 30.29 48.33
CA THR A 202 13.48 29.94 48.23
C THR A 202 14.08 29.95 49.63
N GLU A 203 14.18 28.78 50.26
CA GLU A 203 15.07 28.61 51.42
C GLU A 203 16.44 28.10 50.96
N LEU A 204 17.50 28.82 51.33
CA LEU A 204 18.86 28.31 51.20
C LEU A 204 19.18 27.43 52.42
N PHE A 205 19.32 26.12 52.21
CA PHE A 205 20.11 25.30 53.12
C PHE A 205 21.28 24.64 52.39
N SER A 206 22.48 25.00 52.85
CA SER A 206 23.74 24.40 52.40
C SER A 206 23.95 23.08 53.14
N THR A 207 23.95 21.97 52.41
CA THR A 207 24.63 20.76 52.84
C THR A 207 25.26 20.07 51.63
N THR A 208 26.54 19.74 51.71
CA THR A 208 27.25 19.06 50.64
C THR A 208 26.97 17.56 50.67
N ASP A 209 26.32 17.04 49.63
CA ASP A 209 26.52 15.65 49.25
C ASP A 209 26.48 15.47 47.73
N ARG A 210 27.38 14.64 47.20
CA ARG A 210 27.58 14.47 45.75
C ARG A 210 26.75 13.30 45.23
N VAL A 211 25.51 13.56 44.83
CA VAL A 211 24.83 12.65 43.89
C VAL A 211 25.61 12.68 42.57
N PRO A 212 26.12 11.54 42.06
CA PRO A 212 26.78 11.53 40.76
C PRO A 212 25.74 11.81 39.67
N ASN A 213 26.08 12.72 38.75
CA ASN A 213 25.26 12.96 37.56
C ASN A 213 25.16 11.67 36.74
N LEU A 214 24.06 10.94 36.88
CA LEU A 214 23.67 9.94 35.91
C LEU A 214 23.45 10.69 34.58
N PRO A 215 24.10 10.30 33.48
CA PRO A 215 23.88 10.97 32.20
C PRO A 215 22.40 10.83 31.84
N LEU A 216 21.74 11.95 31.53
CA LEU A 216 20.48 11.92 30.80
C LEU A 216 20.70 11.06 29.56
N ALA A 217 19.97 9.94 29.47
CA ALA A 217 20.07 9.06 28.33
C ALA A 217 19.68 9.85 27.09
N ILE A 218 20.68 10.17 26.26
CA ILE A 218 20.47 10.78 24.95
C ILE A 218 19.58 9.79 24.21
N MET A 219 18.33 10.18 23.93
CA MET A 219 17.43 9.32 23.15
C MET A 219 18.12 9.05 21.81
N PRO A 220 18.20 7.79 21.37
CA PRO A 220 18.95 7.46 20.15
C PRO A 220 18.40 8.26 18.97
N PRO A 221 19.26 8.68 18.02
CA PRO A 221 18.81 9.38 16.82
C PRO A 221 17.73 8.56 16.10
N ASN A 222 16.80 9.27 15.45
CA ASN A 222 15.60 8.67 14.82
C ASN A 222 15.96 7.46 13.95
N SER A 223 15.64 6.25 14.44
CA SER A 223 15.98 5.01 13.74
C SER A 223 15.17 4.85 12.45
N TYR A 224 15.85 4.51 11.35
CA TYR A 224 15.20 4.18 10.07
C TYR A 224 14.18 3.04 10.21
N ALA A 225 14.36 2.13 11.18
CA ALA A 225 13.43 1.04 11.45
C ALA A 225 12.01 1.52 11.81
N HIS A 226 11.88 2.74 12.35
CA HIS A 226 10.57 3.34 12.68
C HIS A 226 9.73 3.71 11.45
N LEU A 227 10.32 3.69 10.24
CA LEU A 227 9.63 3.94 8.97
C LEU A 227 8.98 2.69 8.38
N LEU A 228 9.23 1.50 8.95
CA LEU A 228 8.70 0.24 8.41
C LEU A 228 7.22 0.05 8.81
N PRO A 229 6.30 -0.20 7.85
CA PRO A 229 4.87 -0.29 8.15
C PRO A 229 4.56 -1.55 8.98
N PRO A 230 3.64 -1.52 9.97
CA PRO A 230 3.42 -2.65 10.89
C PRO A 230 3.18 -4.04 10.24
N SER A 231 2.71 -4.07 8.99
CA SER A 231 2.52 -5.27 8.18
C SER A 231 3.81 -5.85 7.56
N TRP A 232 5.01 -5.34 7.89
CA TRP A 232 6.26 -5.79 7.25
C TRP A 232 6.78 -7.15 7.76
N LYS A 233 6.62 -7.45 9.06
CA LYS A 233 7.16 -8.68 9.68
C LYS A 233 6.66 -9.99 9.01
N PRO A 234 5.37 -10.16 8.65
CA PRO A 234 4.89 -11.35 7.92
C PRO A 234 5.57 -11.61 6.57
N GLN A 235 6.13 -10.57 5.91
CA GLN A 235 6.84 -10.76 4.65
C GLN A 235 8.14 -11.58 4.84
N VAL A 236 8.74 -11.54 6.03
CA VAL A 236 9.89 -12.36 6.41
C VAL A 236 9.50 -13.83 6.60
N THR A 237 8.30 -14.09 7.13
CA THR A 237 7.76 -15.44 7.26
C THR A 237 7.62 -16.09 5.88
N VAL A 238 7.08 -15.36 4.90
CA VAL A 238 6.96 -15.82 3.50
C VAL A 238 8.34 -16.11 2.86
N TRP A 239 9.39 -15.36 3.21
CA TRP A 239 10.76 -15.65 2.73
C TRP A 239 11.42 -16.86 3.42
N LEU A 240 11.04 -17.17 4.67
CA LEU A 240 11.44 -18.41 5.33
C LEU A 240 10.69 -19.63 4.77
N GLU A 241 9.41 -19.47 4.44
CA GLU A 241 8.59 -20.49 3.76
C GLU A 241 9.09 -20.75 2.33
N GLU A 242 9.60 -19.74 1.61
CA GLU A 242 10.24 -19.89 0.28
C GLU A 242 11.49 -20.78 0.33
N ASP A 243 12.39 -20.55 1.29
CA ASP A 243 13.68 -21.25 1.39
C ASP A 243 13.57 -22.59 2.16
N THR A 244 12.47 -22.85 2.89
CA THR A 244 12.17 -24.15 3.52
C THR A 244 10.67 -24.49 3.48
N PRO A 245 10.11 -24.87 2.31
CA PRO A 245 8.70 -25.25 2.16
C PRO A 245 8.38 -26.69 2.59
N SER A 246 9.34 -27.44 3.17
CA SER A 246 9.13 -28.84 3.58
C SER A 246 10.03 -29.27 4.76
N PHE A 247 11.24 -29.78 4.50
CA PHE A 247 12.12 -30.36 5.52
C PHE A 247 13.53 -29.77 5.47
N ASP A 248 13.99 -29.22 6.59
CA ASP A 248 15.40 -28.87 6.80
C ASP A 248 16.21 -30.08 7.27
N TYR A 249 16.79 -30.81 6.31
CA TYR A 249 17.72 -31.90 6.58
C TYR A 249 19.06 -31.42 7.16
N GLY A 250 19.45 -30.16 6.95
CA GLY A 250 20.68 -29.58 7.50
C GLY A 250 20.56 -29.35 9.01
N GLY A 251 19.44 -28.77 9.44
CA GLY A 251 19.05 -28.60 10.83
C GLY A 251 18.96 -29.91 11.61
N TYR A 252 18.50 -30.99 10.97
CA TYR A 252 18.54 -32.33 11.58
C TYR A 252 19.98 -32.78 11.90
N VAL A 253 20.94 -32.51 11.01
CA VAL A 253 22.35 -32.91 11.18
C VAL A 253 23.06 -32.10 12.28
N VAL A 254 22.74 -30.81 12.44
CA VAL A 254 23.40 -29.95 13.46
C VAL A 254 22.66 -29.88 14.80
N GLY A 255 21.35 -30.15 14.81
CA GLY A 255 20.53 -30.30 16.00
C GLY A 255 20.29 -29.02 16.83
N GLU A 256 19.90 -29.25 18.08
CA GLU A 256 19.43 -28.25 19.04
C GLU A 256 20.56 -27.53 19.82
N ALA A 257 21.83 -27.79 19.51
CA ALA A 257 22.93 -27.29 20.33
C ALA A 257 23.06 -25.76 20.22
N GLU A 258 23.11 -25.06 21.35
CA GLU A 258 23.32 -23.61 21.39
C GLU A 258 24.68 -23.22 20.80
N ARG A 259 24.69 -22.20 19.94
CA ARG A 259 25.87 -21.73 19.22
C ARG A 259 25.86 -20.21 19.09
N GLU A 260 27.03 -19.69 18.78
CA GLU A 260 27.28 -18.31 18.42
C GLU A 260 27.79 -18.26 16.99
N ALA A 261 27.33 -17.29 16.21
CA ALA A 261 27.76 -17.07 14.84
C ALA A 261 28.07 -15.59 14.58
N TYR A 262 29.22 -15.33 13.99
CA TYR A 262 29.68 -13.97 13.66
C TYR A 262 29.31 -13.63 12.21
N LEU A 263 28.62 -12.51 12.03
CA LEU A 263 28.32 -11.91 10.74
C LEU A 263 29.49 -11.03 10.32
N PHE A 264 30.14 -11.39 9.22
CA PHE A 264 31.23 -10.61 8.63
C PHE A 264 30.77 -9.90 7.36
N GLY A 265 30.95 -8.57 7.33
CA GLY A 265 30.91 -7.79 6.11
C GLY A 265 32.25 -7.92 5.38
N LYS A 266 32.24 -8.52 4.19
CA LYS A 266 33.41 -8.75 3.34
C LYS A 266 33.27 -7.97 2.02
N GLY A 267 34.30 -7.99 1.20
CA GLY A 267 34.34 -7.30 -0.08
C GLY A 267 35.75 -6.81 -0.41
N LYS A 268 35.82 -5.80 -1.28
CA LYS A 268 37.06 -5.09 -1.67
C LYS A 268 36.93 -3.56 -1.62
N VAL A 269 35.78 -3.05 -1.19
CA VAL A 269 35.40 -1.64 -1.19
C VAL A 269 34.60 -1.32 0.08
N PRO A 270 34.56 -0.07 0.54
CA PRO A 270 33.74 0.33 1.68
C PRO A 270 32.26 0.10 1.38
N ALA A 271 31.47 -0.24 2.40
CA ALA A 271 30.05 -0.53 2.26
C ALA A 271 29.22 0.12 3.39
N VAL A 272 28.00 0.52 3.07
CA VAL A 272 27.00 1.01 4.04
C VAL A 272 26.22 -0.18 4.58
N LEU A 273 26.14 -0.34 5.90
CA LEU A 273 25.19 -1.27 6.49
C LEU A 273 23.76 -0.76 6.28
N ALA A 274 22.94 -1.55 5.61
CA ALA A 274 21.50 -1.37 5.60
C ALA A 274 20.76 -2.70 5.57
N GLY A 275 19.64 -2.76 6.29
CA GLY A 275 18.75 -3.90 6.37
C GLY A 275 18.83 -4.64 7.71
N SER A 276 19.43 -4.06 8.76
CA SER A 276 19.48 -4.69 10.08
C SER A 276 18.11 -5.08 10.66
N PRO A 277 16.97 -4.38 10.42
CA PRO A 277 15.68 -4.85 10.89
C PRO A 277 15.28 -6.17 10.23
N PHE A 278 15.38 -6.27 8.90
CA PHE A 278 15.02 -7.48 8.16
C PHE A 278 15.90 -8.68 8.52
N PHE A 279 17.21 -8.47 8.69
CA PHE A 279 18.13 -9.51 9.17
C PHE A 279 17.79 -9.95 10.60
N THR A 280 17.43 -9.00 11.49
CA THR A 280 17.07 -9.31 12.88
C THR A 280 15.76 -10.11 12.94
N GLU A 281 14.75 -9.74 12.16
CA GLU A 281 13.45 -10.42 12.10
C GLU A 281 13.56 -11.89 11.71
N VAL A 282 14.40 -12.22 10.71
CA VAL A 282 14.65 -13.62 10.31
C VAL A 282 15.08 -14.46 11.50
N PHE A 283 15.93 -13.92 12.37
CA PHE A 283 16.41 -14.63 13.54
C PHE A 283 15.45 -14.53 14.74
N GLU A 284 14.72 -13.43 14.93
CA GLU A 284 13.67 -13.32 15.96
C GLU A 284 12.55 -14.35 15.74
N GLN A 285 12.07 -14.53 14.50
CA GLN A 285 11.03 -15.54 14.17
C GLN A 285 11.52 -16.98 14.41
N LEU A 286 12.83 -17.22 14.34
CA LEU A 286 13.45 -18.51 14.65
C LEU A 286 13.90 -18.64 16.13
N GLY A 287 13.58 -17.66 16.99
CA GLY A 287 13.96 -17.66 18.41
C GLY A 287 15.46 -17.47 18.68
N CYS A 288 16.20 -16.96 17.71
CA CYS A 288 17.60 -16.55 17.83
C CYS A 288 17.70 -15.06 18.23
N ARG A 289 18.82 -14.67 18.84
CA ARG A 289 19.09 -13.29 19.25
C ARG A 289 20.25 -12.69 18.45
N VAL A 290 20.03 -11.53 17.84
CA VAL A 290 21.07 -10.72 17.16
C VAL A 290 21.59 -9.62 18.09
N VAL A 291 22.88 -9.33 18.00
CA VAL A 291 23.56 -8.19 18.64
C VAL A 291 24.43 -7.51 17.58
N TRP A 292 24.13 -6.26 17.24
CA TRP A 292 24.86 -5.49 16.24
C TRP A 292 26.10 -4.80 16.84
N HIS A 293 27.20 -4.77 16.08
CA HIS A 293 28.48 -4.15 16.47
C HIS A 293 28.78 -2.86 15.69
N ILE A 294 27.87 -2.46 14.80
CA ILE A 294 27.86 -1.23 14.02
C ILE A 294 26.42 -0.73 13.85
N GLU A 295 26.25 0.57 13.59
CA GLU A 295 24.92 1.18 13.47
C GLU A 295 24.34 1.08 12.04
N GLU A 296 23.01 1.13 11.94
CA GLU A 296 22.30 1.17 10.64
C GLU A 296 22.64 2.48 9.90
N GLY A 297 23.22 2.36 8.71
CA GLY A 297 23.77 3.49 7.95
C GLY A 297 25.27 3.74 8.20
N GLU A 298 25.93 3.04 9.12
CA GLU A 298 27.39 3.10 9.28
C GLU A 298 28.08 2.62 7.99
N THR A 299 29.13 3.33 7.57
CA THR A 299 30.02 2.88 6.49
C THR A 299 31.19 2.11 7.09
N PHE A 300 31.41 0.87 6.64
CA PHE A 300 32.46 -0.01 7.14
C PHE A 300 33.44 -0.46 6.05
N GLU A 301 34.69 -0.70 6.46
CA GLU A 301 35.73 -1.29 5.62
C GLU A 301 35.76 -2.82 5.76
N PRO A 302 35.80 -3.60 4.67
CA PRO A 302 36.01 -5.04 4.73
C PRO A 302 37.41 -5.43 5.26
N VAL A 303 37.57 -6.45 6.10
CA VAL A 303 36.54 -7.33 6.67
C VAL A 303 36.12 -6.82 8.06
N LYS A 304 34.86 -6.43 8.22
CA LYS A 304 34.28 -5.94 9.49
C LYS A 304 33.49 -7.07 10.16
N HIS A 305 33.64 -7.23 11.48
CA HIS A 305 32.66 -7.97 12.30
C HIS A 305 31.47 -7.05 12.54
N VAL A 306 30.30 -7.42 12.02
CA VAL A 306 29.13 -6.54 11.89
C VAL A 306 28.06 -6.85 12.94
N ALA A 307 27.82 -8.13 13.22
CA ALA A 307 26.89 -8.57 14.26
C ALA A 307 27.25 -9.97 14.77
N THR A 308 26.81 -10.28 15.99
CA THR A 308 26.76 -11.63 16.54
C THR A 308 25.31 -12.13 16.50
N VAL A 309 25.09 -13.38 16.08
CA VAL A 309 23.82 -14.10 16.23
C VAL A 309 24.02 -15.26 17.19
N THR A 310 23.10 -15.45 18.12
CA THR A 310 23.13 -16.51 19.14
C THR A 310 21.84 -17.34 19.11
N GLY A 311 21.97 -18.64 19.28
CA GLY A 311 20.85 -19.57 19.34
C GLY A 311 21.21 -20.98 18.86
N LYS A 312 20.19 -21.81 18.73
CA LYS A 312 20.29 -23.22 18.29
C LYS A 312 20.93 -23.35 16.91
N ALA A 313 21.89 -24.27 16.76
CA ALA A 313 22.63 -24.49 15.53
C ALA A 313 21.74 -24.64 14.29
N ARG A 314 20.64 -25.39 14.39
CA ARG A 314 19.66 -25.55 13.30
C ARG A 314 18.99 -24.24 12.90
N HIS A 315 18.59 -23.41 13.86
CA HIS A 315 17.93 -22.12 13.59
C HIS A 315 18.90 -21.09 13.01
N LEU A 316 20.16 -21.09 13.45
CA LEU A 316 21.21 -20.23 12.87
C LEU A 316 21.46 -20.53 11.38
N LEU A 317 21.46 -21.80 10.99
CA LEU A 317 21.67 -22.20 9.59
C LEU A 317 20.42 -22.06 8.73
N LEU A 318 19.24 -22.38 9.27
CA LEU A 318 17.94 -22.18 8.61
C LEU A 318 17.72 -20.69 8.24
N GLY A 319 18.05 -19.78 9.15
CA GLY A 319 17.98 -18.33 8.89
C GLY A 319 19.13 -17.76 8.04
N GLU A 320 20.27 -18.47 7.89
CA GLU A 320 21.49 -17.91 7.28
C GLU A 320 21.23 -17.37 5.87
N ARG A 321 20.64 -18.19 4.99
CA ARG A 321 20.54 -17.86 3.57
C ARG A 321 19.59 -16.69 3.33
N VAL A 322 18.41 -16.72 3.94
CA VAL A 322 17.42 -15.62 3.88
C VAL A 322 18.02 -14.34 4.47
N ALA A 323 18.52 -14.35 5.70
CA ALA A 323 19.05 -13.15 6.37
C ALA A 323 20.21 -12.50 5.58
N LEU A 324 21.17 -13.30 5.09
CA LEU A 324 22.25 -12.79 4.25
C LEU A 324 21.74 -12.25 2.91
N ASN A 325 20.78 -12.93 2.25
CA ASN A 325 20.20 -12.50 0.98
C ASN A 325 19.48 -11.14 1.07
N LEU A 326 18.83 -10.86 2.20
CA LEU A 326 18.18 -9.58 2.49
C LEU A 326 19.20 -8.47 2.73
N LEU A 327 20.13 -8.70 3.66
CA LEU A 327 21.12 -7.70 4.07
C LEU A 327 22.07 -7.34 2.93
N ALA A 328 22.55 -8.32 2.17
CA ALA A 328 23.45 -8.13 1.03
C ALA A 328 22.86 -7.23 -0.06
N ARG A 329 21.57 -7.39 -0.38
CA ARG A 329 20.86 -6.53 -1.35
C ARG A 329 20.59 -5.14 -0.79
N CYS A 330 20.06 -5.05 0.44
CA CYS A 330 19.71 -3.79 1.08
C CYS A 330 20.95 -2.88 1.28
N SER A 331 22.04 -3.45 1.81
CA SER A 331 23.33 -2.76 1.96
C SER A 331 23.95 -2.37 0.61
N GLY A 332 23.76 -3.17 -0.45
CA GLY A 332 24.21 -2.83 -1.79
C GLY A 332 23.54 -1.57 -2.33
N ILE A 333 22.20 -1.52 -2.19
CA ILE A 333 21.38 -0.36 -2.58
C ILE A 333 21.73 0.87 -1.75
N ALA A 334 21.92 0.74 -0.44
CA ALA A 334 22.34 1.86 0.41
C ALA A 334 23.74 2.38 0.04
N THR A 335 24.70 1.48 -0.22
CA THR A 335 26.06 1.83 -0.67
C THR A 335 26.03 2.58 -1.99
N LYS A 336 25.28 2.07 -2.98
CA LYS A 336 25.12 2.72 -4.30
C LYS A 336 24.41 4.07 -4.19
N SER A 337 23.35 4.14 -3.37
CA SER A 337 22.60 5.38 -3.12
C SER A 337 23.49 6.47 -2.51
N LYS A 338 24.30 6.12 -1.50
CA LYS A 338 25.31 7.03 -0.94
C LYS A 338 26.34 7.46 -1.98
N HIS A 339 26.88 6.52 -2.78
CA HIS A 339 27.86 6.82 -3.84
C HIS A 339 27.34 7.80 -4.88
N ILE A 340 26.15 7.56 -5.46
CA ILE A 340 25.53 8.46 -6.46
C ILE A 340 25.24 9.85 -5.86
N LYS A 341 24.79 9.90 -4.60
CA LYS A 341 24.57 11.16 -3.88
C LYS A 341 25.87 11.93 -3.68
N ASP A 342 26.90 11.26 -3.18
CA ASP A 342 28.17 11.90 -2.83
C ASP A 342 28.90 12.37 -4.10
N LEU A 343 28.78 11.65 -5.23
CA LEU A 343 29.19 12.12 -6.56
C LEU A 343 28.42 13.39 -6.98
N ALA A 344 27.08 13.37 -6.93
CA ALA A 344 26.26 14.53 -7.31
C ALA A 344 26.59 15.77 -6.44
N ARG A 345 26.80 15.58 -5.14
CA ARG A 345 27.26 16.63 -4.22
C ARG A 345 28.68 17.11 -4.54
N GLY A 346 29.57 16.21 -4.99
CA GLY A 346 30.90 16.55 -5.51
C GLY A 346 30.87 17.41 -6.78
N TYR A 347 29.87 17.22 -7.65
CA TYR A 347 29.59 18.10 -8.79
C TYR A 347 28.87 19.42 -8.39
N GLY A 348 28.61 19.62 -7.10
CA GLY A 348 27.99 20.84 -6.57
C GLY A 348 26.46 20.90 -6.69
N PHE A 349 25.79 19.80 -7.05
CA PHE A 349 24.33 19.70 -7.10
C PHE A 349 23.72 19.86 -5.70
N LYS A 350 22.70 20.69 -5.56
CA LYS A 350 22.01 20.96 -4.28
C LYS A 350 20.63 20.32 -4.18
N GLY A 351 20.04 19.90 -5.31
CA GLY A 351 18.72 19.27 -5.37
C GLY A 351 18.66 17.88 -4.73
N ILE A 352 17.48 17.29 -4.76
CA ILE A 352 17.18 15.95 -4.23
C ILE A 352 17.73 14.91 -5.21
N VAL A 353 18.51 13.94 -4.70
CA VAL A 353 18.80 12.70 -5.44
C VAL A 353 17.74 11.68 -5.03
N ALA A 354 17.14 11.00 -6.00
CA ALA A 354 15.98 10.13 -5.77
C ALA A 354 16.07 8.77 -6.46
N GLY A 355 15.42 7.77 -5.85
CA GLY A 355 15.16 6.46 -6.44
C GLY A 355 14.02 6.49 -7.48
N THR A 356 13.45 5.32 -7.79
CA THR A 356 12.29 5.20 -8.70
C THR A 356 11.39 4.02 -8.31
N ARG A 357 10.32 3.76 -9.07
CA ARG A 357 9.45 2.57 -8.93
C ARG A 357 9.91 1.33 -9.72
N LYS A 358 11.06 1.37 -10.42
CA LYS A 358 11.63 0.26 -11.22
C LYS A 358 12.27 -0.86 -10.36
N THR A 359 11.66 -1.14 -9.22
CA THR A 359 12.09 -2.03 -8.12
C THR A 359 11.72 -3.48 -8.39
N THR A 360 12.44 -4.43 -7.78
CA THR A 360 12.10 -5.87 -7.86
C THR A 360 10.67 -6.12 -7.31
N PRO A 361 9.80 -6.87 -8.02
CA PRO A 361 8.48 -7.26 -7.52
C PRO A 361 8.58 -8.00 -6.18
N GLY A 362 7.64 -7.76 -5.26
CA GLY A 362 7.65 -8.29 -3.89
C GLY A 362 8.71 -7.66 -2.96
N PHE A 363 9.86 -7.21 -3.50
CA PHE A 363 11.02 -6.77 -2.69
C PHE A 363 11.08 -5.27 -2.41
N ARG A 364 10.20 -4.47 -3.02
CA ARG A 364 10.20 -3.00 -3.01
C ARG A 364 10.45 -2.37 -1.63
N LEU A 365 9.87 -2.90 -0.55
CA LEU A 365 10.03 -2.33 0.79
C LEU A 365 11.51 -2.29 1.22
N VAL A 366 12.24 -3.39 1.00
CA VAL A 366 13.66 -3.50 1.34
C VAL A 366 14.51 -2.58 0.45
N GLU A 367 14.21 -2.53 -0.85
CA GLU A 367 14.94 -1.67 -1.79
C GLU A 367 14.74 -0.18 -1.46
N LYS A 368 13.49 0.26 -1.24
CA LYS A 368 13.15 1.64 -0.86
C LYS A 368 13.74 2.03 0.50
N TYR A 369 13.74 1.11 1.46
CA TYR A 369 14.39 1.30 2.74
C TYR A 369 15.92 1.45 2.59
N GLY A 370 16.57 0.64 1.74
CA GLY A 370 17.99 0.78 1.41
C GLY A 370 18.34 2.15 0.82
N MET A 371 17.47 2.72 -0.04
CA MET A 371 17.65 4.09 -0.55
C MET A 371 17.64 5.13 0.57
N LEU A 372 16.70 5.01 1.53
CA LEU A 372 16.59 5.91 2.67
C LEU A 372 17.79 5.82 3.62
N VAL A 373 18.30 4.62 3.90
CA VAL A 373 19.52 4.42 4.72
C VAL A 373 20.78 4.92 4.00
N GLY A 374 20.84 4.78 2.67
CA GLY A 374 21.83 5.47 1.82
C GLY A 374 21.67 7.00 1.81
N GLY A 375 20.59 7.53 2.40
CA GLY A 375 20.31 8.95 2.57
C GLY A 375 20.00 9.67 1.26
N ILE A 376 19.32 9.01 0.32
CA ILE A 376 18.64 9.64 -0.82
C ILE A 376 17.13 9.59 -0.60
N ASP A 377 16.35 10.37 -1.36
CA ASP A 377 14.90 10.18 -1.37
C ASP A 377 14.57 8.85 -2.06
N SER A 378 13.61 8.09 -1.53
CA SER A 378 13.21 6.84 -2.18
C SER A 378 12.41 7.07 -3.47
N HIS A 379 11.90 8.30 -3.69
CA HIS A 379 10.79 8.67 -4.60
C HIS A 379 9.48 7.96 -4.22
N ARG A 380 8.35 8.33 -4.85
CA ARG A 380 7.02 7.78 -4.51
C ARG A 380 7.03 6.25 -4.43
N HIS A 381 6.42 5.70 -3.39
CA HIS A 381 6.52 4.26 -3.11
C HIS A 381 5.74 3.45 -4.15
N ASP A 382 4.54 3.90 -4.50
CA ASP A 382 3.54 3.18 -5.29
C ASP A 382 2.76 4.16 -6.19
N LEU A 383 1.52 3.81 -6.57
CA LEU A 383 0.64 4.67 -7.35
C LEU A 383 -0.25 5.58 -6.49
N SER A 384 -0.37 5.31 -5.19
CA SER A 384 -1.25 6.01 -4.26
C SER A 384 -0.54 7.12 -3.49
N SER A 385 0.77 7.00 -3.32
CA SER A 385 1.61 7.94 -2.55
C SER A 385 1.97 9.24 -3.29
N MET A 386 1.94 9.25 -4.63
CA MET A 386 2.03 10.48 -5.44
C MET A 386 1.47 10.22 -6.84
N ILE A 387 0.69 11.16 -7.37
CA ILE A 387 0.18 11.07 -8.74
C ILE A 387 1.31 11.48 -9.69
N MET A 388 1.54 10.69 -10.73
CA MET A 388 2.50 10.98 -11.80
C MET A 388 1.82 10.68 -13.13
N LEU A 389 1.66 11.71 -13.96
CA LEU A 389 1.11 11.59 -15.30
C LEU A 389 2.26 11.41 -16.28
N LYS A 390 2.33 10.23 -16.87
CA LYS A 390 3.31 9.87 -17.93
C LYS A 390 2.70 10.11 -19.31
N ASP A 391 3.55 10.18 -20.33
CA ASP A 391 3.23 10.10 -21.77
C ASP A 391 1.87 9.44 -22.12
N ASN A 392 1.69 8.18 -21.75
CA ASN A 392 0.52 7.35 -22.07
C ASN A 392 -0.79 7.86 -21.41
N HIS A 393 -0.70 8.56 -20.27
CA HIS A 393 -1.85 9.17 -19.58
C HIS A 393 -2.28 10.44 -20.31
N ILE A 394 -1.30 11.27 -20.71
CA ILE A 394 -1.52 12.49 -21.48
C ILE A 394 -2.21 12.14 -22.81
N TRP A 395 -1.65 11.19 -23.57
CA TRP A 395 -2.24 10.70 -24.83
C TRP A 395 -3.66 10.15 -24.65
N SER A 396 -3.93 9.42 -23.55
CA SER A 396 -5.27 8.87 -23.25
C SER A 396 -6.29 9.94 -22.86
N SER A 397 -5.84 11.10 -22.37
CA SER A 397 -6.70 12.21 -21.92
C SER A 397 -6.98 13.27 -22.99
N GLY A 398 -6.13 13.35 -24.03
CA GLY A 398 -6.21 14.33 -25.10
C GLY A 398 -5.44 15.65 -24.86
N SER A 399 -5.12 16.02 -23.61
CA SER A 399 -4.21 17.15 -23.32
C SER A 399 -3.63 17.10 -21.90
N ILE A 400 -2.47 17.73 -21.71
CA ILE A 400 -1.79 17.84 -20.40
C ILE A 400 -2.71 18.56 -19.39
N THR A 401 -3.34 19.66 -19.81
CA THR A 401 -4.31 20.41 -19.00
C THR A 401 -5.48 19.55 -18.53
N ALA A 402 -6.06 18.73 -19.41
CA ALA A 402 -7.17 17.85 -19.06
C ALA A 402 -6.75 16.75 -18.08
N ALA A 403 -5.59 16.12 -18.31
CA ALA A 403 -5.03 15.12 -17.41
C ALA A 403 -4.79 15.69 -16.00
N ILE A 404 -4.19 16.88 -15.91
CA ILE A 404 -3.90 17.57 -14.65
C ILE A 404 -5.19 17.95 -13.91
N GLN A 405 -6.19 18.50 -14.61
CA GLN A 405 -7.47 18.86 -13.99
C GLN A 405 -8.20 17.64 -13.43
N GLN A 406 -8.24 16.52 -14.17
CA GLN A 406 -8.82 15.26 -13.69
C GLN A 406 -8.03 14.70 -12.49
N ALA A 407 -6.69 14.70 -12.55
CA ALA A 407 -5.83 14.26 -11.46
C ALA A 407 -6.03 15.07 -10.17
N ARG A 408 -6.19 16.41 -10.28
CA ARG A 408 -6.49 17.27 -9.12
C ARG A 408 -7.91 17.08 -8.59
N ALA A 409 -8.89 16.79 -9.45
CA ALA A 409 -10.26 16.52 -9.03
C ALA A 409 -10.38 15.26 -8.13
N VAL A 410 -9.51 14.26 -8.32
CA VAL A 410 -9.47 13.04 -7.49
C VAL A 410 -8.41 13.06 -6.39
N GLY A 411 -7.25 13.68 -6.62
CA GLY A 411 -6.14 13.74 -5.66
C GLY A 411 -6.24 14.88 -4.63
N GLY A 412 -7.09 15.87 -4.90
CA GLY A 412 -7.30 17.02 -4.03
C GLY A 412 -6.03 17.87 -3.83
N PHE A 413 -5.90 18.43 -2.62
CA PHE A 413 -4.74 19.24 -2.20
C PHE A 413 -3.64 18.40 -1.52
N SER A 414 -3.92 17.14 -1.19
CA SER A 414 -3.10 16.30 -0.31
C SER A 414 -2.03 15.48 -1.05
N LEU A 415 -2.20 15.24 -2.35
CA LEU A 415 -1.24 14.52 -3.17
C LEU A 415 -0.49 15.48 -4.09
N LEU A 416 0.83 15.34 -4.15
CA LEU A 416 1.62 16.00 -5.18
C LEU A 416 1.30 15.41 -6.55
N LEU A 417 1.38 16.27 -7.58
CA LEU A 417 1.17 15.92 -8.97
C LEU A 417 2.44 16.16 -9.78
N ASP A 418 3.03 15.06 -10.23
CA ASP A 418 4.21 15.00 -11.09
C ASP A 418 3.78 14.76 -12.54
N VAL A 419 4.41 15.43 -13.51
CA VAL A 419 4.03 15.35 -14.93
C VAL A 419 5.26 15.26 -15.80
N GLU A 420 5.33 14.20 -16.58
CA GLU A 420 6.39 13.91 -17.54
C GLU A 420 6.10 14.63 -18.86
N VAL A 421 7.07 15.42 -19.32
CA VAL A 421 6.96 16.29 -20.49
C VAL A 421 8.18 16.13 -21.39
N GLN A 422 7.97 16.25 -22.69
CA GLN A 422 8.95 16.04 -23.75
C GLN A 422 9.41 17.35 -24.42
N SER A 423 8.83 18.49 -24.03
CA SER A 423 9.23 19.82 -24.53
C SER A 423 9.00 20.96 -23.53
N GLU A 424 9.65 22.11 -23.76
CA GLU A 424 9.43 23.33 -22.97
C GLU A 424 8.00 23.87 -23.07
N ALA A 425 7.31 23.66 -24.19
CA ALA A 425 5.91 24.07 -24.37
C ALA A 425 4.94 23.20 -23.54
N GLU A 426 5.19 21.90 -23.47
CA GLU A 426 4.47 20.98 -22.59
C GLU A 426 4.76 21.28 -21.11
N ALA A 427 6.00 21.67 -20.77
CA ALA A 427 6.35 22.14 -19.44
C ALA A 427 5.61 23.43 -19.06
N ASP A 428 5.49 24.40 -19.98
CA ASP A 428 4.68 25.61 -19.78
C ASP A 428 3.19 25.26 -19.55
N GLU A 429 2.61 24.34 -20.34
CA GLU A 429 1.21 23.88 -20.13
C GLU A 429 1.05 23.17 -18.78
N ALA A 430 1.98 22.30 -18.40
CA ALA A 430 1.94 21.58 -17.13
C ALA A 430 2.04 22.52 -15.91
N ILE A 431 2.87 23.57 -16.00
CA ILE A 431 2.97 24.59 -14.95
C ILE A 431 1.70 25.46 -14.89
N ASP A 432 1.10 25.84 -16.02
CA ASP A 432 -0.13 26.67 -16.03
C ASP A 432 -1.39 25.89 -15.58
N ALA A 433 -1.49 24.62 -15.97
CA ALA A 433 -2.54 23.72 -15.50
C ALA A 433 -2.38 23.36 -14.01
N GLY A 434 -1.14 23.19 -13.54
CA GLY A 434 -0.80 23.07 -12.13
C GLY A 434 -0.34 21.70 -11.65
N ALA A 435 0.68 21.16 -12.31
CA ALA A 435 1.59 20.19 -11.70
C ALA A 435 2.42 20.84 -10.56
N ASP A 436 2.86 20.03 -9.59
CA ASP A 436 3.82 20.42 -8.55
C ASP A 436 5.27 20.07 -8.95
N VAL A 437 5.44 19.03 -9.76
CA VAL A 437 6.73 18.57 -10.29
C VAL A 437 6.62 18.42 -11.81
N ILE A 438 7.63 18.91 -12.53
CA ILE A 438 7.75 18.78 -13.98
C ILE A 438 8.96 17.89 -14.27
N MET A 439 8.71 16.68 -14.75
CA MET A 439 9.76 15.75 -15.15
C MET A 439 10.13 15.99 -16.61
N LEU A 440 11.30 16.61 -16.81
CA LEU A 440 11.90 16.85 -18.11
C LEU A 440 12.53 15.53 -18.61
N ASP A 441 11.77 14.75 -19.39
CA ASP A 441 12.23 13.48 -19.96
C ASP A 441 12.82 13.68 -21.38
N ASN A 442 13.79 12.84 -21.74
CA ASN A 442 14.58 12.88 -22.99
C ASN A 442 15.33 14.20 -23.30
N LEU A 443 15.34 15.18 -22.38
CA LEU A 443 16.20 16.36 -22.47
C LEU A 443 17.53 16.11 -21.73
N GLU A 444 18.65 16.39 -22.39
CA GLU A 444 20.01 16.19 -21.85
C GLU A 444 20.93 17.41 -22.09
N GLY A 445 22.12 17.39 -21.48
CA GLY A 445 23.18 18.38 -21.71
C GLY A 445 22.76 19.84 -21.51
N GLU A 446 23.28 20.73 -22.37
CA GLU A 446 22.98 22.17 -22.33
C GLU A 446 21.51 22.50 -22.59
N GLU A 447 20.77 21.65 -23.32
CA GLU A 447 19.35 21.87 -23.61
C GLU A 447 18.51 21.71 -22.34
N LEU A 448 18.70 20.62 -21.58
CA LEU A 448 18.06 20.39 -20.29
C LEU A 448 18.27 21.59 -19.34
N VAL A 449 19.51 22.05 -19.20
CA VAL A 449 19.86 23.19 -18.34
C VAL A 449 19.25 24.49 -18.86
N GLY A 450 19.26 24.71 -20.18
CA GLY A 450 18.67 25.87 -20.82
C GLY A 450 17.15 25.95 -20.64
N VAL A 451 16.44 24.84 -20.86
CA VAL A 451 15.00 24.71 -20.63
C VAL A 451 14.68 24.95 -19.15
N ALA A 452 15.38 24.27 -18.25
CA ALA A 452 15.17 24.41 -16.80
C ALA A 452 15.36 25.85 -16.30
N ARG A 453 16.38 26.56 -16.82
CA ARG A 453 16.62 27.97 -16.53
C ARG A 453 15.48 28.86 -17.04
N ARG A 454 15.08 28.71 -18.31
CA ARG A 454 14.00 29.50 -18.93
C ARG A 454 12.66 29.29 -18.23
N LEU A 455 12.34 28.06 -17.82
CA LEU A 455 11.12 27.77 -17.04
C LEU A 455 11.16 28.47 -15.67
N LYS A 456 12.28 28.39 -14.94
CA LYS A 456 12.44 29.08 -13.64
C LYS A 456 12.41 30.61 -13.75
N GLU A 457 12.96 31.19 -14.83
CA GLU A 457 12.86 32.62 -15.12
C GLU A 457 11.43 33.04 -15.53
N ARG A 458 10.75 32.24 -16.36
CA ARG A 458 9.40 32.52 -16.87
C ARG A 458 8.33 32.41 -15.79
N TRP A 459 8.43 31.42 -14.90
CA TRP A 459 7.41 31.07 -13.91
C TRP A 459 7.77 31.44 -12.47
N GLY A 460 9.01 31.85 -12.21
CA GLY A 460 9.47 32.30 -10.90
C GLY A 460 8.55 33.38 -10.31
N GLY A 461 8.05 33.14 -9.09
CA GLY A 461 7.10 34.01 -8.41
C GLY A 461 5.66 34.00 -8.94
N LYS A 462 5.38 33.37 -10.09
CA LYS A 462 4.01 33.18 -10.61
C LYS A 462 3.38 31.89 -10.08
N ARG A 463 4.14 30.79 -10.07
CA ARG A 463 3.73 29.51 -9.47
C ARG A 463 4.90 28.84 -8.75
N LYS A 464 4.59 28.00 -7.77
CA LYS A 464 5.53 27.06 -7.18
C LYS A 464 5.44 25.72 -7.93
N PHE A 465 6.58 25.22 -8.37
CA PHE A 465 6.79 23.91 -8.98
C PHE A 465 8.24 23.48 -8.69
N LEU A 466 8.57 22.22 -8.97
CA LEU A 466 9.93 21.67 -8.96
C LEU A 466 10.25 21.11 -10.35
N LEU A 467 11.52 21.14 -10.75
CA LEU A 467 12.00 20.48 -11.96
C LEU A 467 12.72 19.17 -11.61
N GLU A 468 12.23 18.06 -12.15
CA GLU A 468 12.88 16.76 -12.08
C GLU A 468 13.57 16.42 -13.42
N THR A 469 14.75 15.81 -13.36
CA THR A 469 15.35 15.13 -14.51
C THR A 469 15.45 13.63 -14.24
N SER A 470 15.07 12.83 -15.23
CA SER A 470 15.07 11.36 -15.16
C SER A 470 15.41 10.75 -16.52
N GLY A 471 15.47 9.41 -16.60
CA GLY A 471 15.81 8.69 -17.84
C GLY A 471 17.32 8.61 -18.11
N ASN A 472 17.82 7.40 -18.34
CA ASN A 472 19.19 7.07 -18.76
C ASN A 472 20.36 7.67 -17.95
N ILE A 473 20.13 8.10 -16.70
CA ILE A 473 21.18 8.62 -15.82
C ILE A 473 22.05 7.47 -15.27
N THR A 474 23.31 7.48 -15.66
CA THR A 474 24.40 6.60 -15.23
C THR A 474 25.45 7.39 -14.45
N GLU A 475 26.50 6.75 -13.93
CA GLU A 475 27.65 7.49 -13.36
C GLU A 475 28.41 8.33 -14.39
N ALA A 476 28.43 7.92 -15.67
CA ALA A 476 29.22 8.58 -16.71
C ALA A 476 28.64 9.93 -17.16
N ASN A 477 27.30 10.07 -17.20
CA ASN A 477 26.61 11.33 -17.51
C ASN A 477 26.06 12.03 -16.25
N LEU A 478 26.29 11.52 -15.03
CA LEU A 478 25.76 12.09 -13.79
C LEU A 478 26.13 13.57 -13.63
N GLN A 479 27.36 13.97 -13.97
CA GLN A 479 27.84 15.34 -13.85
C GLN A 479 27.03 16.33 -14.71
N GLU A 480 26.61 15.93 -15.90
CA GLU A 480 25.84 16.77 -16.83
C GLU A 480 24.37 16.90 -16.41
N ARG A 481 23.82 15.83 -15.82
CA ARG A 481 22.42 15.79 -15.34
C ARG A 481 22.26 16.44 -13.96
N ALA A 482 23.35 16.56 -13.18
CA ALA A 482 23.36 17.11 -11.81
C ALA A 482 23.47 18.65 -11.75
N ALA A 483 22.78 19.37 -12.64
CA ALA A 483 22.79 20.83 -12.70
C ALA A 483 21.85 21.47 -11.66
N ASN A 484 22.22 22.64 -11.13
CA ASN A 484 21.47 23.32 -10.05
C ASN A 484 20.20 24.05 -10.53
N GLU A 485 20.00 24.15 -11.85
CA GLU A 485 18.73 24.51 -12.46
C GLU A 485 17.64 23.45 -12.22
N LEU A 486 18.00 22.20 -11.90
CA LEU A 486 17.07 21.13 -11.53
C LEU A 486 16.94 21.02 -10.00
N ASP A 487 15.76 20.63 -9.53
CA ASP A 487 15.46 20.46 -8.11
C ASP A 487 15.50 18.98 -7.67
N ILE A 488 15.23 18.06 -8.60
CA ILE A 488 15.24 16.60 -8.37
C ILE A 488 16.01 15.92 -9.50
N LEU A 489 16.83 14.92 -9.14
CA LEU A 489 17.49 13.99 -10.05
C LEU A 489 17.09 12.58 -9.65
N SER A 490 16.22 11.93 -10.42
CA SER A 490 15.81 10.54 -10.15
C SER A 490 16.50 9.55 -11.08
N THR A 491 16.97 8.44 -10.53
CA THR A 491 17.59 7.38 -11.32
C THR A 491 17.29 6.00 -10.75
N SER A 492 17.19 5.01 -11.63
CA SER A 492 17.15 3.61 -11.21
C SER A 492 18.53 3.01 -11.00
N THR A 493 19.63 3.69 -11.39
CA THR A 493 21.02 3.23 -11.20
C THR A 493 21.41 3.06 -9.71
N VAL A 494 20.62 3.60 -8.77
CA VAL A 494 20.78 3.37 -7.33
C VAL A 494 20.21 2.05 -6.81
N HIS A 495 19.43 1.31 -7.62
CA HIS A 495 18.84 0.01 -7.22
C HIS A 495 18.81 -1.06 -8.31
N GLN A 496 18.54 -0.72 -9.58
CA GLN A 496 18.66 -1.65 -10.70
C GLN A 496 20.13 -1.99 -10.99
N SER A 497 20.40 -3.27 -11.23
CA SER A 497 21.74 -3.80 -11.52
C SER A 497 22.81 -3.47 -10.48
N VAL A 498 22.42 -3.27 -9.22
CA VAL A 498 23.34 -2.97 -8.12
C VAL A 498 23.99 -4.25 -7.58
N GLN A 499 25.31 -4.22 -7.46
CA GLN A 499 26.08 -5.30 -6.86
C GLN A 499 25.76 -5.41 -5.35
N HIS A 500 25.46 -6.63 -4.90
CA HIS A 500 25.22 -6.93 -3.50
C HIS A 500 26.52 -6.90 -2.69
N ILE A 501 26.44 -6.54 -1.41
CA ILE A 501 27.57 -6.59 -0.48
C ILE A 501 27.78 -8.03 0.00
N ASP A 502 29.03 -8.49 0.00
CA ASP A 502 29.37 -9.88 0.33
C ASP A 502 29.40 -10.09 1.85
N PHE A 503 28.30 -10.53 2.45
CA PHE A 503 28.27 -10.94 3.85
C PHE A 503 28.50 -12.45 4.01
N SER A 504 28.95 -12.88 5.19
CA SER A 504 28.79 -14.28 5.58
C SER A 504 28.65 -14.44 7.08
N LEU A 505 27.75 -15.34 7.47
CA LEU A 505 27.58 -15.80 8.84
C LEU A 505 28.56 -16.97 9.09
N LYS A 506 29.17 -17.03 10.27
CA LYS A 506 30.16 -18.06 10.63
C LYS A 506 29.96 -18.52 12.06
N ILE A 507 29.38 -19.70 12.24
CA ILE A 507 29.31 -20.40 13.53
C ILE A 507 30.73 -20.57 14.09
N GLN A 508 30.91 -20.18 15.35
CA GLN A 508 32.18 -20.33 16.04
C GLN A 508 32.43 -21.79 16.37
N LYS A 509 33.66 -22.26 16.11
CA LYS A 509 34.08 -23.61 16.48
C LYS A 509 34.12 -23.69 18.02
N PRO A 510 33.50 -24.71 18.64
CA PRO A 510 33.69 -24.95 20.07
C PRO A 510 35.18 -25.05 20.40
N THR A 511 35.59 -24.44 21.51
CA THR A 511 36.90 -24.73 22.11
C THR A 511 36.90 -26.19 22.55
N ALA A 512 37.98 -26.91 22.24
CA ALA A 512 38.15 -28.35 22.53
C ALA A 512 38.60 -28.60 23.97
#